data_AF-A0A969BNW7-F1
#
_entry.id   AF-A0A969BNW7-F1
#
_cell.length_a   1.000
_cell.length_b   1.000
_cell.length_c   1.000
_cell.angle_alpha   90.00
_cell.angle_beta   90.00
_cell.angle_gamma   90.00
#
_symmetry.space_group_name_H-M   'P 1'
#
loop_
_entity.id
_entity.type
_entity.pdbx_description
1 polymer ?
#
loop_
_entity_poly.entity_id
_entity_poly.type
_entity_poly.pdbx_seq_one_letter_code
_entity_poly.pdbx_strand_id
1 'polypeptide(L)'
;MSDTARENLIREVIASHQDTELESIPSWLSFIDEPTRIDWVPEELRKTNPVIFSAYIQSLLDRHIQQQKQIEKGEMSAENATDFLTTAEEWLAAAPPKIDAVFVETCRCAAAFLKGDNAKSFHYQQRAFRAADFERTYQSYNTILNLSERYGDSNTARIATVFLSKSPTASIPETPKIAHYDKYLLSEPELLTELYQRLHASRPEDSLAALKHATLLITHQKDSEAAREVLSKWTSTHSMRDSFDACTALTYLGEDDAAKGLAFLQKRDIAWHRSNNDFEKAIYSTLLLKTGDIPLAEYMFKGTNWKNIPPFLEVYLMKIWGDQIPKTEQVHTPSFDFTEPSVETILDPQTSPTNP
;
A
#
# COMPACT_ATOMS: atom_id res chain seq x y z
N MET A 1 27.36 -8.45 -13.79
CA MET A 1 27.44 -9.26 -12.55
C MET A 1 28.70 -10.09 -12.60
N SER A 2 29.43 -10.27 -11.50
CA SER A 2 30.46 -11.31 -11.45
C SER A 2 29.79 -12.67 -11.22
N ASP A 3 30.28 -13.71 -11.89
CA ASP A 3 29.73 -15.06 -11.78
C ASP A 3 29.72 -15.53 -10.31
N THR A 4 30.73 -15.17 -9.54
CA THR A 4 30.82 -15.46 -8.10
C THR A 4 29.66 -14.91 -7.26
N ALA A 5 29.11 -13.73 -7.60
CA ALA A 5 27.98 -13.16 -6.86
C ALA A 5 26.66 -13.89 -7.16
N ARG A 6 26.49 -14.33 -8.42
CA ARG A 6 25.36 -15.17 -8.87
C ARG A 6 25.40 -16.53 -8.17
N GLU A 7 26.57 -17.15 -8.13
CA GLU A 7 26.81 -18.46 -7.55
C GLU A 7 26.50 -18.49 -6.04
N ASN A 8 27.02 -17.52 -5.29
CA ASN A 8 26.77 -17.46 -3.85
C ASN A 8 25.28 -17.29 -3.53
N LEU A 9 24.56 -16.47 -4.31
CA LEU A 9 23.12 -16.29 -4.14
C LEU A 9 22.34 -17.58 -4.43
N ILE A 10 22.69 -18.31 -5.48
CA ILE A 10 22.09 -19.60 -5.80
C ILE A 10 22.28 -20.58 -4.63
N ARG A 11 23.50 -20.67 -4.09
CA ARG A 11 23.82 -21.54 -2.95
C ARG A 11 23.04 -21.16 -1.69
N GLU A 12 22.94 -19.86 -1.37
CA GLU A 12 22.16 -19.36 -0.23
C GLU A 12 20.66 -19.70 -0.34
N VAL A 13 20.07 -19.52 -1.53
CA VAL A 13 18.65 -19.80 -1.78
C VAL A 13 18.38 -21.30 -1.69
N ILE A 14 19.26 -22.14 -2.24
CA ILE A 14 19.10 -23.60 -2.13
C ILE A 14 19.26 -24.05 -0.68
N ALA A 15 20.29 -23.56 0.04
CA ALA A 15 20.55 -23.92 1.43
C ALA A 15 19.37 -23.57 2.35
N SER A 16 18.73 -22.42 2.13
CA SER A 16 17.54 -22.00 2.88
C SER A 16 16.27 -22.82 2.59
N HIS A 17 16.30 -23.70 1.59
CA HIS A 17 15.18 -24.56 1.20
C HIS A 17 15.52 -26.06 1.27
N GLN A 18 16.64 -26.46 1.91
CA GLN A 18 17.07 -27.86 2.05
C GLN A 18 16.15 -28.70 2.95
N ASP A 19 15.38 -28.06 3.85
CA ASP A 19 14.41 -28.74 4.73
C ASP A 19 13.06 -29.04 4.06
N THR A 20 12.80 -28.45 2.89
CA THR A 20 11.61 -28.72 2.07
C THR A 20 11.90 -29.92 1.19
N GLU A 21 11.43 -31.12 1.59
CA GLU A 21 11.39 -32.41 0.85
C GLU A 21 11.91 -32.35 -0.61
N LEU A 22 13.21 -32.12 -0.77
CA LEU A 22 13.87 -32.13 -2.07
C LEU A 22 14.15 -33.60 -2.35
N GLU A 23 13.18 -34.27 -2.97
CA GLU A 23 13.41 -35.58 -3.58
C GLU A 23 14.61 -35.45 -4.53
N SER A 24 15.78 -35.85 -4.02
CA SER A 24 17.11 -35.68 -4.63
C SER A 24 17.51 -34.22 -4.93
N ILE A 25 18.58 -33.76 -4.28
CA ILE A 25 19.42 -32.66 -4.75
C ILE A 25 19.75 -32.96 -6.22
N PRO A 26 19.26 -32.19 -7.21
CA PRO A 26 19.43 -32.55 -8.61
C PRO A 26 20.92 -32.64 -8.96
N SER A 27 21.29 -33.63 -9.78
CA SER A 27 22.68 -33.89 -10.20
C SER A 27 23.33 -32.68 -10.88
N TRP A 28 22.55 -31.68 -11.25
CA TRP A 28 23.04 -30.46 -11.86
C TRP A 28 23.67 -29.47 -10.88
N LEU A 29 23.48 -29.64 -9.57
CA LEU A 29 24.07 -28.78 -8.54
C LEU A 29 25.60 -28.88 -8.45
N SER A 30 26.19 -29.96 -8.96
CA SER A 30 27.63 -30.09 -9.12
C SER A 30 28.23 -29.16 -10.18
N PHE A 31 27.40 -28.46 -10.96
CA PHE A 31 27.84 -27.53 -12.01
C PHE A 31 27.80 -26.06 -11.57
N ILE A 32 27.41 -25.76 -10.33
CA ILE A 32 27.41 -24.37 -9.80
C ILE A 32 28.83 -23.79 -9.80
N ASP A 33 29.85 -24.63 -9.58
CA ASP A 33 31.27 -24.25 -9.59
C ASP A 33 31.83 -24.01 -11.02
N GLU A 34 31.02 -24.21 -12.08
CA GLU A 34 31.43 -23.95 -13.48
C GLU A 34 30.91 -22.57 -13.95
N PRO A 35 31.78 -21.54 -14.09
CA PRO A 35 31.37 -20.18 -14.46
C PRO A 35 30.60 -20.10 -15.79
N THR A 36 30.90 -21.02 -16.72
CA THR A 36 30.25 -21.12 -18.04
C THR A 36 28.83 -21.69 -17.99
N ARG A 37 28.39 -22.21 -16.85
CA ARG A 37 27.07 -22.84 -16.65
C ARG A 37 26.19 -22.11 -15.67
N ILE A 38 26.62 -20.94 -15.19
CA ILE A 38 25.88 -20.19 -14.19
C ILE A 38 24.52 -19.69 -14.70
N ASP A 39 24.40 -19.46 -16.00
CA ASP A 39 23.14 -19.11 -16.67
C ASP A 39 22.25 -20.33 -16.93
N TRP A 40 22.80 -21.55 -16.84
CA TRP A 40 22.04 -22.79 -16.99
C TRP A 40 21.40 -23.22 -15.67
N VAL A 41 22.01 -22.89 -14.53
CA VAL A 41 21.52 -23.30 -13.20
C VAL A 41 20.12 -22.76 -12.90
N PRO A 42 19.82 -21.46 -13.03
CA PRO A 42 18.46 -21.03 -12.79
C PRO A 42 17.51 -21.51 -13.90
N GLU A 43 18.01 -21.91 -15.09
CA GLU A 43 17.20 -22.46 -16.19
C GLU A 43 16.73 -23.89 -15.88
N GLU A 44 17.56 -24.65 -15.17
CA GLU A 44 17.19 -25.95 -14.62
C GLU A 44 16.34 -25.80 -13.36
N LEU A 45 16.64 -24.87 -12.43
CA LEU A 45 15.73 -24.54 -11.32
C LEU A 45 14.32 -24.22 -11.83
N ARG A 46 14.24 -23.44 -12.91
CA ARG A 46 13.01 -23.09 -13.61
C ARG A 46 12.24 -24.34 -14.07
N LYS A 47 12.93 -25.37 -14.58
CA LYS A 47 12.30 -26.61 -15.08
C LYS A 47 11.95 -27.59 -13.96
N THR A 48 12.82 -27.72 -12.96
CA THR A 48 12.78 -28.82 -11.98
C THR A 48 12.22 -28.42 -10.63
N ASN A 49 12.33 -27.15 -10.21
CA ASN A 49 11.86 -26.72 -8.89
C ASN A 49 11.33 -25.25 -8.87
N PRO A 50 10.07 -25.03 -9.28
CA PRO A 50 9.44 -23.71 -9.36
C PRO A 50 9.44 -22.90 -8.05
N VAL A 51 9.43 -23.55 -6.89
CA VAL A 51 9.46 -22.90 -5.57
C VAL A 51 10.82 -22.23 -5.33
N ILE A 52 11.90 -22.98 -5.52
CA ILE A 52 13.26 -22.47 -5.35
C ILE A 52 13.57 -21.40 -6.39
N PHE A 53 13.08 -21.57 -7.63
CA PHE A 53 13.19 -20.54 -8.66
C PHE A 53 12.50 -19.23 -8.23
N SER A 54 11.31 -19.30 -7.64
CA SER A 54 10.59 -18.13 -7.14
C SER A 54 11.36 -17.44 -5.99
N ALA A 55 11.90 -18.21 -5.05
CA ALA A 55 12.76 -17.69 -3.99
C ALA A 55 14.04 -17.02 -4.54
N TYR A 56 14.60 -17.56 -5.62
CA TYR A 56 15.77 -16.99 -6.28
C TYR A 56 15.46 -15.62 -6.92
N ILE A 57 14.36 -15.51 -7.66
CA ILE A 57 13.92 -14.23 -8.24
C ILE A 57 13.67 -13.18 -7.16
N GLN A 58 12.99 -13.54 -6.07
CA GLN A 58 12.79 -12.61 -4.94
C GLN A 58 14.12 -12.14 -4.34
N SER A 59 15.09 -13.05 -4.20
CA SER A 59 16.41 -12.72 -3.66
C SER A 59 17.21 -11.76 -4.55
N LEU A 60 17.05 -11.86 -5.88
CA LEU A 60 17.65 -10.90 -6.82
C LEU A 60 17.09 -9.48 -6.63
N LEU A 61 15.76 -9.35 -6.47
CA LEU A 61 15.11 -8.06 -6.21
C LEU A 61 15.54 -7.47 -4.87
N ASP A 62 15.62 -8.29 -3.82
CA ASP A 62 16.02 -7.84 -2.48
C ASP A 62 17.47 -7.35 -2.43
N ARG A 63 18.40 -8.04 -3.12
CA ARG A 63 19.80 -7.60 -3.23
C ARG A 63 19.93 -6.27 -3.96
N HIS A 64 19.13 -6.02 -5.00
CA HIS A 64 19.12 -4.72 -5.66
C HIS A 64 18.74 -3.60 -4.68
N ILE A 65 17.68 -3.78 -3.90
CA ILE A 65 17.24 -2.80 -2.88
C ILE A 65 18.35 -2.55 -1.85
N GLN A 66 19.04 -3.60 -1.39
CA GLN A 66 20.15 -3.46 -0.45
C GLN A 66 21.32 -2.67 -1.05
N GLN A 67 21.67 -2.92 -2.33
CA GLN A 67 22.73 -2.17 -3.01
C GLN A 67 22.38 -0.69 -3.18
N GLN A 68 21.13 -0.36 -3.55
CA GLN A 68 20.69 1.04 -3.63
C GLN A 68 20.83 1.76 -2.28
N LYS A 69 20.42 1.11 -1.19
CA LYS A 69 20.60 1.65 0.17
C LYS A 69 22.08 1.87 0.53
N GLN A 70 22.98 0.99 0.09
CA GLN A 70 24.42 1.15 0.31
C GLN A 70 24.98 2.30 -0.53
N ILE A 71 24.50 2.49 -1.76
CA ILE A 71 24.84 3.65 -2.60
C ILE A 71 24.38 4.96 -1.94
N GLU A 72 23.12 5.01 -1.49
CA GLU A 72 22.56 6.18 -0.80
C GLU A 72 23.35 6.56 0.47
N LYS A 73 23.90 5.55 1.17
CA LYS A 73 24.75 5.73 2.36
C LYS A 73 26.22 6.03 2.02
N GLY A 74 26.60 6.04 0.75
CA GLY A 74 27.99 6.19 0.31
C GLY A 74 28.89 4.99 0.65
N GLU A 75 28.31 3.85 1.03
CA GLU A 75 28.99 2.60 1.36
C GLU A 75 29.38 1.80 0.10
N MET A 76 28.78 2.13 -1.05
CA MET A 76 29.03 1.53 -2.35
C MET A 76 28.94 2.58 -3.46
N SER A 77 29.76 2.48 -4.51
CA SER A 77 29.59 3.30 -5.72
C SER A 77 28.62 2.65 -6.69
N ALA A 78 27.86 3.46 -7.45
CA ALA A 78 26.93 2.96 -8.47
C ALA A 78 27.64 2.08 -9.52
N GLU A 79 28.90 2.36 -9.83
CA GLU A 79 29.73 1.58 -10.78
C GLU A 79 30.02 0.15 -10.29
N ASN A 80 29.98 -0.09 -8.98
CA ASN A 80 30.20 -1.40 -8.37
C ASN A 80 28.89 -2.17 -8.13
N ALA A 81 27.73 -1.56 -8.39
CA ALA A 81 26.45 -2.22 -8.26
C ALA A 81 26.24 -3.24 -9.37
N THR A 82 25.62 -4.36 -9.02
CA THR A 82 25.33 -5.42 -9.96
C THR A 82 23.91 -5.26 -10.51
N ASP A 83 23.75 -5.36 -11.82
CA ASP A 83 22.43 -5.24 -12.47
C ASP A 83 21.57 -6.52 -12.30
N PHE A 84 21.11 -6.73 -11.07
CA PHE A 84 20.20 -7.82 -10.70
C PHE A 84 18.82 -7.67 -11.33
N LEU A 85 18.38 -6.45 -11.65
CA LEU A 85 17.06 -6.19 -12.22
C LEU A 85 16.96 -6.67 -13.66
N THR A 86 17.98 -6.41 -14.49
CA THR A 86 18.02 -6.94 -15.86
C THR A 86 18.04 -8.46 -15.88
N THR A 87 18.79 -9.08 -14.97
CA THR A 87 18.77 -10.54 -14.80
C THR A 87 17.37 -11.02 -14.41
N ALA A 88 16.73 -10.42 -13.40
CA ALA A 88 15.39 -10.85 -12.99
C ALA A 88 14.36 -10.74 -14.13
N GLU A 89 14.38 -9.66 -14.91
CA GLU A 89 13.44 -9.45 -16.04
C GLU A 89 13.60 -10.46 -17.16
N GLU A 90 14.83 -10.72 -17.63
CA GLU A 90 15.11 -11.70 -18.69
C GLU A 90 14.57 -13.09 -18.30
N TRP A 91 14.74 -13.44 -17.04
CA TRP A 91 14.37 -14.72 -16.47
C TRP A 91 12.87 -14.84 -16.25
N LEU A 92 12.22 -13.77 -15.80
CA LEU A 92 10.77 -13.67 -15.70
C LEU A 92 10.09 -13.67 -17.07
N ALA A 93 10.70 -13.10 -18.11
CA ALA A 93 10.18 -13.10 -19.48
C ALA A 93 9.97 -14.53 -20.00
N ALA A 94 10.83 -15.46 -19.58
CA ALA A 94 10.78 -16.86 -19.96
C ALA A 94 10.27 -17.79 -18.84
N ALA A 95 9.48 -17.28 -17.89
CA ALA A 95 8.93 -18.09 -16.80
C ALA A 95 8.01 -19.21 -17.32
N PRO A 96 8.15 -20.47 -16.85
CA PRO A 96 7.36 -21.59 -17.30
C PRO A 96 5.92 -21.52 -16.76
N PRO A 97 4.95 -22.14 -17.45
CA PRO A 97 3.54 -22.06 -17.06
C PRO A 97 3.20 -22.60 -15.66
N LYS A 98 4.11 -23.36 -15.02
CA LYS A 98 3.94 -23.92 -13.67
C LYS A 98 4.21 -22.92 -12.55
N ILE A 99 4.86 -21.79 -12.84
CA ILE A 99 5.03 -20.71 -11.86
C ILE A 99 3.76 -19.89 -11.83
N ASP A 100 3.34 -19.50 -10.63
CA ASP A 100 2.18 -18.64 -10.41
C ASP A 100 2.29 -17.35 -11.26
N ALA A 101 1.29 -17.11 -12.11
CA ALA A 101 1.29 -15.97 -13.02
C ALA A 101 1.23 -14.63 -12.28
N VAL A 102 0.59 -14.58 -11.11
CA VAL A 102 0.57 -13.39 -10.24
C VAL A 102 1.97 -13.10 -9.74
N PHE A 103 2.68 -14.11 -9.24
CA PHE A 103 4.06 -13.96 -8.81
C PHE A 103 4.94 -13.40 -9.94
N VAL A 104 4.87 -14.00 -11.14
CA VAL A 104 5.67 -13.56 -12.29
C VAL A 104 5.43 -12.10 -12.63
N GLU A 105 4.17 -11.70 -12.78
CA GLU A 105 3.83 -10.32 -13.14
C GLU A 105 4.13 -9.33 -12.00
N THR A 106 4.01 -9.76 -10.74
CA THR A 106 4.36 -8.90 -9.59
C THR A 106 5.87 -8.66 -9.52
N CYS A 107 6.70 -9.69 -9.75
CA CYS A 107 8.15 -9.51 -9.83
C CYS A 107 8.58 -8.68 -11.03
N ARG A 108 7.89 -8.78 -12.18
CA ARG A 108 8.14 -7.90 -13.34
C ARG A 108 7.79 -6.44 -13.04
N CYS A 109 6.68 -6.21 -12.34
CA CYS A 109 6.31 -4.89 -11.85
C CYS A 109 7.40 -4.31 -10.94
N ALA A 110 7.82 -5.07 -9.93
CA ALA A 110 8.89 -4.67 -9.00
C ALA A 110 10.21 -4.33 -9.73
N ALA A 111 10.62 -5.16 -10.70
CA ALA A 111 11.84 -4.92 -11.46
C ALA A 111 11.75 -3.64 -12.31
N ALA A 112 10.65 -3.42 -13.02
CA ALA A 112 10.43 -2.22 -13.82
C ALA A 112 10.38 -0.95 -12.95
N PHE A 113 9.72 -1.01 -11.79
CA PHE A 113 9.68 0.10 -10.83
C PHE A 113 11.08 0.47 -10.33
N LEU A 114 11.87 -0.53 -9.92
CA LEU A 114 13.24 -0.31 -9.44
C LEU A 114 14.19 0.23 -10.52
N LYS A 115 13.88 0.03 -11.81
CA LYS A 115 14.57 0.67 -12.95
C LYS A 115 14.09 2.10 -13.24
N GLY A 116 13.06 2.59 -12.55
CA GLY A 116 12.40 3.87 -12.83
C GLY A 116 11.44 3.83 -14.03
N ASP A 117 11.12 2.66 -14.59
CA ASP A 117 10.16 2.51 -15.69
C ASP A 117 8.73 2.36 -15.12
N ASN A 118 8.17 3.48 -14.68
CA ASN A 118 6.85 3.54 -14.06
C ASN A 118 5.73 3.06 -15.00
N ALA A 119 5.88 3.27 -16.31
CA ALA A 119 4.89 2.84 -17.30
C ALA A 119 4.86 1.31 -17.44
N LYS A 120 6.02 0.65 -17.54
CA LYS A 120 6.08 -0.83 -17.56
C LYS A 120 5.70 -1.43 -16.22
N SER A 121 6.12 -0.82 -15.11
CA SER A 121 5.72 -1.24 -13.77
C SER A 121 4.19 -1.29 -13.66
N PHE A 122 3.54 -0.20 -14.05
CA PHE A 122 2.08 -0.09 -14.08
C PHE A 122 1.43 -1.16 -14.96
N HIS A 123 1.96 -1.39 -16.17
CA HIS A 123 1.45 -2.41 -17.08
C HIS A 123 1.53 -3.83 -16.48
N TYR A 124 2.68 -4.21 -15.90
CA TYR A 124 2.84 -5.51 -15.26
C TYR A 124 1.97 -5.64 -14.01
N GLN A 125 1.80 -4.57 -13.26
CA GLN A 125 0.89 -4.55 -12.12
C GLN A 125 -0.55 -4.86 -12.53
N GLN A 126 -1.07 -4.22 -13.60
CA GLN A 126 -2.39 -4.54 -14.12
C GLN A 126 -2.51 -6.01 -14.54
N ARG A 127 -1.45 -6.58 -15.11
CA ARG A 127 -1.41 -8.01 -15.49
C ARG A 127 -1.38 -8.92 -14.27
N ALA A 128 -0.64 -8.58 -13.22
CA ALA A 128 -0.62 -9.32 -11.96
C ALA A 128 -2.01 -9.37 -11.33
N PHE A 129 -2.71 -8.25 -11.29
CA PHE A 129 -4.09 -8.20 -10.81
C PHE A 129 -5.06 -8.98 -11.69
N ARG A 130 -4.92 -8.96 -13.02
CA ARG A 130 -5.76 -9.79 -13.92
C ARG A 130 -5.45 -11.29 -13.81
N ALA A 131 -4.19 -11.63 -13.54
CA ALA A 131 -3.74 -13.01 -13.35
C ALA A 131 -4.13 -13.57 -11.98
N ALA A 132 -4.45 -12.69 -11.01
CA ALA A 132 -4.97 -13.09 -9.71
C ALA A 132 -6.39 -13.61 -9.91
N ASP A 133 -6.51 -14.94 -9.96
CA ASP A 133 -7.79 -15.63 -9.96
C ASP A 133 -8.55 -15.26 -8.67
N PHE A 134 -9.78 -14.76 -8.81
CA PHE A 134 -10.58 -14.27 -7.69
C PHE A 134 -10.84 -15.35 -6.62
N GLU A 135 -10.81 -16.63 -7.01
CA GLU A 135 -11.05 -17.79 -6.13
C GLU A 135 -9.76 -18.42 -5.55
N ARG A 136 -8.61 -18.28 -6.23
CA ARG A 136 -7.33 -18.80 -5.72
C ARG A 136 -6.48 -17.70 -5.09
N THR A 137 -6.59 -17.70 -3.77
CA THR A 137 -5.55 -17.41 -2.78
C THR A 137 -5.28 -15.95 -2.38
N TYR A 138 -5.72 -15.65 -1.16
CA TYR A 138 -5.18 -14.68 -0.20
C TYR A 138 -3.64 -14.49 -0.22
N GLN A 139 -2.88 -15.53 -0.58
CA GLN A 139 -1.43 -15.45 -0.73
C GLN A 139 -1.00 -14.54 -1.89
N SER A 140 -1.67 -14.62 -3.04
CA SER A 140 -1.40 -13.78 -4.21
C SER A 140 -1.71 -12.31 -3.91
N TYR A 141 -2.77 -12.05 -3.12
CA TYR A 141 -3.08 -10.72 -2.60
C TYR A 141 -2.00 -10.22 -1.64
N ASN A 142 -1.61 -10.97 -0.60
CA ASN A 142 -0.56 -10.54 0.32
C ASN A 142 0.78 -10.29 -0.40
N THR A 143 1.12 -11.08 -1.42
CA THR A 143 2.32 -10.85 -2.22
C THR A 143 2.24 -9.53 -2.98
N ILE A 144 1.10 -9.24 -3.64
CA ILE A 144 0.88 -7.95 -4.29
C ILE A 144 0.90 -6.81 -3.28
N LEU A 145 0.21 -6.94 -2.13
CA LEU A 145 0.08 -5.91 -1.10
C LEU A 145 1.44 -5.59 -0.45
N ASN A 146 2.22 -6.62 -0.07
CA ASN A 146 3.53 -6.46 0.57
C ASN A 146 4.55 -5.82 -0.38
N LEU A 147 4.55 -6.20 -1.66
CA LEU A 147 5.45 -5.59 -2.65
C LEU A 147 4.98 -4.17 -3.00
N SER A 148 3.68 -3.94 -3.12
CA SER A 148 3.07 -2.61 -3.28
C SER A 148 3.44 -1.64 -2.16
N GLU A 149 3.38 -2.09 -0.91
CA GLU A 149 3.80 -1.33 0.26
C GLU A 149 5.30 -1.00 0.21
N ARG A 150 6.12 -1.93 -0.26
CA ARG A 150 7.58 -1.79 -0.35
C ARG A 150 8.03 -0.75 -1.37
N TYR A 151 7.23 -0.52 -2.42
CA TYR A 151 7.55 0.41 -3.51
C TYR A 151 6.79 1.74 -3.44
N GLY A 152 5.71 1.82 -2.66
CA GLY A 152 5.20 3.08 -2.11
C GLY A 152 4.70 4.11 -3.12
N ASP A 153 4.05 3.69 -4.20
CA ASP A 153 3.49 4.58 -5.23
C ASP A 153 1.95 4.75 -5.10
N SER A 154 1.47 5.97 -5.27
CA SER A 154 0.04 6.30 -5.39
C SER A 154 -0.68 5.53 -6.50
N ASN A 155 -0.01 5.27 -7.64
CA ASN A 155 -0.62 4.45 -8.70
C ASN A 155 -0.86 3.01 -8.25
N THR A 156 0.03 2.49 -7.40
CA THR A 156 -0.06 1.14 -6.86
C THR A 156 -1.22 1.04 -5.87
N ALA A 157 -1.33 2.00 -4.94
CA ALA A 157 -2.47 2.08 -4.03
C ALA A 157 -3.79 2.20 -4.80
N ARG A 158 -3.80 2.95 -5.91
CA ARG A 158 -4.97 3.13 -6.78
C ARG A 158 -5.40 1.83 -7.43
N ILE A 159 -4.49 1.14 -8.11
CA ILE A 159 -4.83 -0.14 -8.77
C ILE A 159 -5.26 -1.17 -7.73
N ALA A 160 -4.55 -1.26 -6.59
CA ALA A 160 -4.93 -2.15 -5.50
C ALA A 160 -6.35 -1.85 -5.02
N THR A 161 -6.70 -0.58 -4.82
CA THR A 161 -8.03 -0.17 -4.36
C THR A 161 -9.12 -0.45 -5.40
N VAL A 162 -8.90 -0.14 -6.68
CA VAL A 162 -9.82 -0.47 -7.78
C VAL A 162 -10.02 -1.98 -7.92
N PHE A 163 -8.97 -2.75 -7.67
CA PHE A 163 -9.07 -4.21 -7.72
C PHE A 163 -9.87 -4.74 -6.53
N LEU A 164 -9.52 -4.33 -5.30
CA LEU A 164 -10.22 -4.72 -4.08
C LEU A 164 -11.70 -4.30 -4.12
N SER A 165 -12.02 -3.14 -4.69
CA SER A 165 -13.41 -2.67 -4.85
C SER A 165 -14.22 -3.53 -5.81
N LYS A 166 -13.57 -4.35 -6.66
CA LYS A 166 -14.19 -5.31 -7.60
C LYS A 166 -14.07 -6.76 -7.15
N SER A 167 -13.16 -7.10 -6.23
CA SER A 167 -12.95 -8.47 -5.72
C SER A 167 -14.13 -8.96 -4.88
N PRO A 168 -14.50 -10.26 -4.87
CA PRO A 168 -15.48 -10.80 -3.92
C PRO A 168 -15.16 -10.42 -2.48
N THR A 169 -16.15 -10.05 -1.66
CA THR A 169 -15.90 -9.56 -0.29
C THR A 169 -15.08 -10.56 0.53
N ALA A 170 -15.35 -11.86 0.41
CA ALA A 170 -14.64 -12.88 1.17
C ALA A 170 -13.12 -12.90 0.89
N SER A 171 -12.70 -12.37 -0.26
CA SER A 171 -11.30 -12.34 -0.71
C SER A 171 -10.57 -11.04 -0.38
N ILE A 172 -11.28 -9.99 0.06
CA ILE A 172 -10.65 -8.71 0.45
C ILE A 172 -9.88 -8.93 1.78
N PRO A 173 -8.66 -8.40 1.97
CA PRO A 173 -7.97 -8.50 3.26
C PRO A 173 -8.73 -7.80 4.39
N GLU A 174 -8.31 -8.03 5.63
CA GLU A 174 -8.81 -7.31 6.80
C GLU A 174 -8.51 -5.81 6.68
N THR A 175 -9.44 -4.96 7.14
CA THR A 175 -9.34 -3.51 7.01
C THR A 175 -8.01 -2.92 7.50
N PRO A 176 -7.41 -3.36 8.63
CA PRO A 176 -6.10 -2.85 9.06
C PRO A 176 -4.99 -3.05 8.02
N LYS A 177 -5.05 -4.12 7.22
CA LYS A 177 -4.03 -4.45 6.21
C LYS A 177 -4.11 -3.58 4.97
N ILE A 178 -5.26 -2.97 4.70
CA ILE A 178 -5.48 -2.12 3.51
C ILE A 178 -5.55 -0.63 3.87
N ALA A 179 -5.78 -0.30 5.14
CA ALA A 179 -5.86 1.09 5.64
C ALA A 179 -4.56 1.90 5.43
N HIS A 180 -3.43 1.23 5.20
CA HIS A 180 -2.20 1.90 4.82
C HIS A 180 -2.26 2.54 3.42
N TYR A 181 -3.22 2.19 2.56
CA TYR A 181 -3.44 2.85 1.27
C TYR A 181 -4.06 4.23 1.37
N ASP A 182 -4.74 4.53 2.49
CA ASP A 182 -5.37 5.83 2.73
C ASP A 182 -4.37 6.98 2.53
N LYS A 183 -3.09 6.77 2.89
CA LYS A 183 -2.05 7.80 2.76
C LYS A 183 -1.66 8.14 1.32
N TYR A 184 -1.97 7.25 0.38
CA TYR A 184 -1.56 7.36 -1.02
C TYR A 184 -2.69 7.80 -1.94
N LEU A 185 -3.94 7.81 -1.45
CA LEU A 185 -5.16 8.04 -2.23
C LEU A 185 -5.86 9.35 -1.89
N LEU A 186 -5.07 10.38 -1.55
CA LEU A 186 -5.61 11.70 -1.24
C LEU A 186 -6.38 12.33 -2.41
N SER A 187 -5.92 12.12 -3.65
CA SER A 187 -6.55 12.66 -4.86
C SER A 187 -7.75 11.85 -5.35
N GLU A 188 -8.03 10.69 -4.73
CA GLU A 188 -9.08 9.76 -5.18
C GLU A 188 -9.94 9.25 -4.00
N PRO A 189 -10.52 10.16 -3.20
CA PRO A 189 -11.38 9.80 -2.07
C PRO A 189 -12.63 8.99 -2.47
N GLU A 190 -13.07 9.08 -3.72
CA GLU A 190 -14.17 8.30 -4.29
C GLU A 190 -13.87 6.79 -4.26
N LEU A 191 -12.63 6.41 -4.59
CA LEU A 191 -12.19 5.01 -4.56
C LEU A 191 -12.17 4.45 -3.13
N LEU A 192 -11.67 5.25 -2.17
CA LEU A 192 -11.71 4.88 -0.76
C LEU A 192 -13.15 4.75 -0.27
N THR A 193 -14.04 5.63 -0.73
CA THR A 193 -15.45 5.60 -0.34
C THR A 193 -16.14 4.33 -0.84
N GLU A 194 -15.97 3.98 -2.12
CA GLU A 194 -16.50 2.74 -2.70
C GLU A 194 -16.00 1.51 -1.93
N LEU A 195 -14.69 1.45 -1.64
CA LEU A 195 -14.07 0.34 -0.93
C LEU A 195 -14.62 0.19 0.50
N TYR A 196 -14.60 1.26 1.30
CA TYR A 196 -15.03 1.18 2.70
C TYR A 196 -16.53 1.04 2.87
N GLN A 197 -17.33 1.66 2.00
CA GLN A 197 -18.78 1.43 1.96
C GLN A 197 -19.08 -0.04 1.73
N ARG A 198 -18.41 -0.66 0.74
CA ARG A 198 -18.60 -2.07 0.41
C ARG A 198 -18.13 -2.99 1.54
N LEU A 199 -16.98 -2.71 2.13
CA LEU A 199 -16.47 -3.46 3.29
C LEU A 199 -17.43 -3.38 4.46
N HIS A 200 -17.92 -2.19 4.81
CA HIS A 200 -18.87 -2.02 5.88
C HIS A 200 -20.20 -2.76 5.62
N ALA A 201 -20.73 -2.67 4.39
CA ALA A 201 -21.98 -3.33 4.02
C ALA A 201 -21.88 -4.86 4.10
N SER A 202 -20.71 -5.41 3.82
CA SER A 202 -20.49 -6.86 3.71
C SER A 202 -19.79 -7.48 4.92
N ARG A 203 -19.25 -6.65 5.81
CA ARG A 203 -18.67 -6.99 7.12
C ARG A 203 -19.17 -5.99 8.16
N PRO A 204 -20.45 -6.09 8.56
CA PRO A 204 -21.03 -5.13 9.48
C PRO A 204 -20.37 -5.11 10.86
N GLU A 205 -19.60 -6.15 11.21
CA GLU A 205 -18.81 -6.26 12.45
C GLU A 205 -17.38 -5.67 12.31
N ASP A 206 -16.98 -5.19 11.13
CA ASP A 206 -15.67 -4.55 10.94
C ASP A 206 -15.74 -3.08 11.37
N SER A 207 -15.40 -2.85 12.64
CA SER A 207 -15.45 -1.52 13.27
C SER A 207 -14.53 -0.51 12.58
N LEU A 208 -13.39 -0.94 12.07
CA LEU A 208 -12.46 -0.05 11.38
C LEU A 208 -13.01 0.36 10.02
N ALA A 209 -13.62 -0.58 9.26
CA ALA A 209 -14.30 -0.23 8.01
C ALA A 209 -15.46 0.75 8.24
N ALA A 210 -16.24 0.53 9.31
CA ALA A 210 -17.32 1.44 9.70
C ALA A 210 -16.79 2.85 10.02
N LEU A 211 -15.71 2.95 10.81
CA LEU A 211 -15.09 4.23 11.16
C LEU A 211 -14.56 4.97 9.92
N LYS A 212 -13.90 4.25 9.01
CA LYS A 212 -13.36 4.81 7.75
C LYS A 212 -14.47 5.29 6.82
N HIS A 213 -15.50 4.47 6.65
CA HIS A 213 -16.68 4.83 5.86
C HIS A 213 -17.37 6.07 6.41
N ALA A 214 -17.66 6.11 7.72
CA ALA A 214 -18.28 7.27 8.36
C ALA A 214 -17.43 8.54 8.23
N THR A 215 -16.11 8.43 8.36
CA THR A 215 -15.22 9.58 8.18
C THR A 215 -15.29 10.12 6.75
N LEU A 216 -15.29 9.26 5.73
CA LEU A 216 -15.41 9.67 4.33
C LEU A 216 -16.78 10.27 3.98
N LEU A 217 -17.86 9.76 4.58
CA LEU A 217 -19.19 10.37 4.48
C LEU A 217 -19.16 11.84 4.94
N ILE A 218 -18.46 12.14 6.04
CA ILE A 218 -18.34 13.51 6.56
C ILE A 218 -17.38 14.35 5.69
N THR A 219 -16.15 13.87 5.46
CA THR A 219 -15.08 14.70 4.90
C THR A 219 -15.20 14.91 3.40
N HIS A 220 -15.79 13.94 2.69
CA HIS A 220 -15.85 13.95 1.23
C HIS A 220 -17.28 14.09 0.71
N GLN A 221 -18.23 13.31 1.23
CA GLN A 221 -19.63 13.38 0.77
C GLN A 221 -20.46 14.46 1.46
N LYS A 222 -19.96 15.05 2.56
CA LYS A 222 -20.67 16.03 3.39
C LYS A 222 -22.02 15.52 3.91
N ASP A 223 -22.11 14.23 4.16
CA ASP A 223 -23.32 13.55 4.66
C ASP A 223 -23.15 13.17 6.14
N SER A 224 -23.35 14.15 7.03
CA SER A 224 -23.28 13.94 8.48
C SER A 224 -24.41 13.06 9.01
N GLU A 225 -25.55 12.96 8.32
CA GLU A 225 -26.68 12.13 8.74
C GLU A 225 -26.38 10.65 8.52
N ALA A 226 -25.97 10.28 7.30
CA ALA A 226 -25.56 8.91 6.99
C ALA A 226 -24.36 8.47 7.85
N ALA A 227 -23.41 9.37 8.10
CA ALA A 227 -22.30 9.09 9.00
C ALA A 227 -22.78 8.74 10.43
N ARG A 228 -23.74 9.49 10.98
CA ARG A 228 -24.31 9.17 12.31
C ARG A 228 -25.04 7.84 12.33
N GLU A 229 -25.75 7.48 11.26
CA GLU A 229 -26.40 6.16 11.16
C GLU A 229 -25.37 5.03 11.29
N VAL A 230 -24.26 5.12 10.54
CA VAL A 230 -23.15 4.15 10.59
C VAL A 230 -22.56 4.08 12.00
N LEU A 231 -22.34 5.23 12.65
CA LEU A 231 -21.68 5.31 13.96
C LEU A 231 -22.57 4.83 15.13
N SER A 232 -23.89 5.01 15.02
CA SER A 232 -24.85 4.75 16.13
C SER A 232 -24.79 3.35 16.73
N LYS A 233 -24.33 2.36 15.95
CA LYS A 233 -24.24 0.95 16.37
C LYS A 233 -23.00 0.64 17.24
N TRP A 234 -22.06 1.57 17.33
CA TRP A 234 -20.71 1.31 17.88
C TRP A 234 -20.42 2.03 19.20
N THR A 235 -21.34 2.86 19.69
CA THR A 235 -21.07 3.85 20.74
C THR A 235 -21.17 3.34 22.19
N SER A 236 -21.51 2.07 22.45
CA SER A 236 -21.82 1.63 23.83
C SER A 236 -20.89 0.60 24.49
N THR A 237 -20.09 -0.19 23.77
CA THR A 237 -19.22 -1.22 24.42
C THR A 237 -18.00 -1.63 23.59
N HIS A 238 -17.65 -0.87 22.54
CA HIS A 238 -16.60 -1.27 21.60
C HIS A 238 -15.19 -0.86 22.07
N SER A 239 -14.16 -1.63 21.71
CA SER A 239 -12.75 -1.30 22.00
C SER A 239 -12.27 0.00 21.34
N MET A 240 -12.94 0.42 20.27
CA MET A 240 -12.70 1.67 19.53
C MET A 240 -13.72 2.77 19.86
N ARG A 241 -14.42 2.65 21.00
CA ARG A 241 -15.48 3.60 21.40
C ARG A 241 -15.03 5.05 21.31
N ASP A 242 -13.84 5.37 21.81
CA ASP A 242 -13.34 6.75 21.85
C ASP A 242 -13.14 7.32 20.44
N SER A 243 -12.67 6.49 19.49
CA SER A 243 -12.56 6.86 18.08
C SER A 243 -13.93 7.07 17.42
N PHE A 244 -14.93 6.26 17.78
CA PHE A 244 -16.31 6.45 17.32
C PHE A 244 -16.97 7.69 17.91
N ASP A 245 -16.72 8.00 19.18
CA ASP A 245 -17.17 9.23 19.82
C ASP A 245 -16.50 10.45 19.16
N ALA A 246 -15.19 10.39 18.86
CA ALA A 246 -14.49 11.43 18.11
C ALA A 246 -15.08 11.61 16.69
N CYS A 247 -15.32 10.52 15.95
CA CYS A 247 -15.94 10.59 14.63
C CYS A 247 -17.40 11.10 14.70
N THR A 248 -18.14 10.79 15.76
CA THR A 248 -19.47 11.37 16.00
C THR A 248 -19.36 12.88 16.20
N ALA A 249 -18.35 13.35 16.94
CA ALA A 249 -18.11 14.77 17.10
C ALA A 249 -17.70 15.48 15.80
N LEU A 250 -16.99 14.77 14.91
CA LEU A 250 -16.66 15.22 13.57
C LEU A 250 -17.92 15.47 12.72
N THR A 251 -19.02 14.75 12.93
CA THR A 251 -20.30 15.03 12.23
C THR A 251 -20.84 16.42 12.54
N TYR A 252 -20.66 16.91 13.79
CA TYR A 252 -21.06 18.26 14.16
C TYR A 252 -20.11 19.33 13.59
N LEU A 253 -18.82 19.02 13.44
CA LEU A 253 -17.90 19.88 12.67
C LEU A 253 -18.36 20.01 11.20
N GLY A 254 -18.82 18.92 10.59
CA GLY A 254 -19.38 18.93 9.24
C GLY A 254 -20.68 19.73 9.09
N GLU A 255 -21.35 20.01 10.20
CA GLU A 255 -22.57 20.83 10.30
C GLU A 255 -22.28 22.26 10.77
N ASP A 256 -21.01 22.67 10.81
CA ASP A 256 -20.54 23.96 11.33
C ASP A 256 -20.92 24.23 12.81
N ASP A 257 -21.25 23.19 13.58
CA ASP A 257 -21.62 23.26 15.01
C ASP A 257 -20.51 22.67 15.91
N ALA A 258 -19.34 23.30 15.87
CA ALA A 258 -18.19 22.87 16.67
C ALA A 258 -18.47 22.90 18.19
N ALA A 259 -19.33 23.81 18.66
CA ALA A 259 -19.69 23.91 20.07
C ALA A 259 -20.44 22.67 20.55
N LYS A 260 -21.39 22.16 19.77
CA LYS A 260 -22.11 20.93 20.06
C LYS A 260 -21.20 19.71 20.00
N GLY A 261 -20.28 19.65 19.04
CA GLY A 261 -19.26 18.60 18.97
C GLY A 261 -18.35 18.56 20.18
N LEU A 262 -17.85 19.72 20.63
CA LEU A 262 -17.03 19.80 21.83
C LEU A 262 -17.82 19.41 23.08
N ALA A 263 -19.03 19.93 23.24
CA ALA A 263 -19.91 19.59 24.36
C ALA A 263 -20.26 18.10 24.39
N PHE A 264 -20.38 17.45 23.23
CA PHE A 264 -20.57 16.01 23.13
C PHE A 264 -19.37 15.23 23.67
N LEU A 265 -18.14 15.59 23.26
CA LEU A 265 -16.92 14.93 23.74
C LEU A 265 -16.66 15.19 25.23
N GLN A 266 -16.90 16.41 25.71
CA GLN A 266 -16.71 16.77 27.13
C GLN A 266 -17.68 16.07 28.08
N LYS A 267 -18.84 15.62 27.59
CA LYS A 267 -19.76 14.76 28.37
C LYS A 267 -19.25 13.34 28.53
N ARG A 268 -18.22 12.93 27.78
CA ARG A 268 -17.57 11.64 27.96
C ARG A 268 -16.52 11.78 29.05
N ASP A 269 -16.47 10.80 29.96
CA ASP A 269 -15.45 10.73 31.01
C ASP A 269 -14.11 10.25 30.45
N ILE A 270 -13.58 11.01 29.48
CA ILE A 270 -12.37 10.70 28.73
C ILE A 270 -11.45 11.91 28.81
N ALA A 271 -10.21 11.68 29.23
CA ALA A 271 -9.17 12.69 29.17
C ALA A 271 -8.66 12.83 27.72
N TRP A 272 -9.44 13.47 26.84
CA TRP A 272 -9.12 13.63 25.41
C TRP A 272 -7.73 14.19 25.14
N HIS A 273 -7.25 15.07 26.03
CA HIS A 273 -5.91 15.65 25.96
C HIS A 273 -4.77 14.65 26.20
N ARG A 274 -5.08 13.46 26.71
CA ARG A 274 -4.16 12.35 26.97
C ARG A 274 -4.45 11.13 26.10
N SER A 275 -5.36 11.23 25.12
CA SER A 275 -5.54 10.13 24.18
C SER A 275 -4.20 9.79 23.53
N ASN A 276 -3.91 8.51 23.30
CA ASN A 276 -2.74 8.08 22.55
C ASN A 276 -3.04 7.96 21.04
N ASN A 277 -4.29 8.19 20.64
CA ASN A 277 -4.73 8.05 19.27
C ASN A 277 -4.71 9.41 18.56
N ASP A 278 -3.82 9.56 17.57
CA ASP A 278 -3.67 10.81 16.83
C ASP A 278 -4.98 11.24 16.12
N PHE A 279 -5.79 10.28 15.66
CA PHE A 279 -7.10 10.57 15.02
C PHE A 279 -8.05 11.31 15.98
N GLU A 280 -8.14 10.85 17.22
CA GLU A 280 -9.00 11.46 18.25
C GLU A 280 -8.48 12.84 18.65
N LYS A 281 -7.16 12.98 18.81
CA LYS A 281 -6.52 14.27 19.11
C LYS A 281 -6.80 15.30 18.05
N ALA A 282 -6.63 14.95 16.77
CA ALA A 282 -6.81 15.87 15.64
C ALA A 282 -8.24 16.43 15.57
N ILE A 283 -9.25 15.60 15.84
CA ILE A 283 -10.65 16.04 15.88
C ILE A 283 -10.90 16.92 17.11
N TYR A 284 -10.45 16.50 18.29
CA TYR A 284 -10.65 17.25 19.53
C TYR A 284 -9.97 18.62 19.51
N SER A 285 -8.73 18.70 19.01
CA SER A 285 -8.01 19.97 18.86
C SER A 285 -8.68 20.91 17.87
N THR A 286 -9.25 20.38 16.79
CA THR A 286 -10.04 21.16 15.81
C THR A 286 -11.29 21.76 16.46
N LEU A 287 -12.00 20.98 17.27
CA LEU A 287 -13.16 21.46 18.02
C LEU A 287 -12.77 22.58 19.00
N LEU A 288 -11.71 22.38 19.78
CA LEU A 288 -11.19 23.41 20.70
C LEU A 288 -10.87 24.71 19.97
N LEU A 289 -10.14 24.63 18.85
CA LEU A 289 -9.80 25.78 18.03
C LEU A 289 -11.05 26.54 17.58
N LYS A 290 -12.05 25.83 17.03
CA LYS A 290 -13.29 26.44 16.52
C LYS A 290 -14.18 27.02 17.61
N THR A 291 -14.06 26.54 18.84
CA THR A 291 -14.78 27.07 20.01
C THR A 291 -14.02 28.17 20.77
N GLY A 292 -12.77 28.45 20.40
CA GLY A 292 -11.97 29.55 20.95
C GLY A 292 -11.01 29.17 22.10
N ASP A 293 -10.86 27.89 22.44
CA ASP A 293 -9.83 27.43 23.38
C ASP A 293 -8.49 27.20 22.64
N ILE A 294 -7.93 28.30 22.14
CA ILE A 294 -6.73 28.32 21.30
C ILE A 294 -5.51 27.72 22.03
N PRO A 295 -5.19 28.08 23.29
CA PRO A 295 -3.99 27.56 23.96
C PRO A 295 -3.99 26.03 24.09
N LEU A 296 -5.15 25.43 24.42
CA LEU A 296 -5.25 23.98 24.53
C LEU A 296 -5.22 23.32 23.15
N ALA A 297 -5.85 23.93 22.14
CA ALA A 297 -5.79 23.44 20.76
C ALA A 297 -4.35 23.39 20.23
N GLU A 298 -3.56 24.45 20.44
CA GLU A 298 -2.15 24.51 20.04
C GLU A 298 -1.30 23.44 20.73
N TYR A 299 -1.50 23.23 22.03
CA TYR A 299 -0.83 22.18 22.78
C TYR A 299 -1.13 20.80 22.20
N MET A 300 -2.41 20.53 21.90
CA MET A 300 -2.85 19.27 21.32
C MET A 300 -2.31 19.04 19.90
N PHE A 301 -2.29 20.07 19.06
CA PHE A 301 -1.73 19.98 17.72
C PHE A 301 -0.24 19.63 17.72
N LYS A 302 0.55 20.24 18.63
CA LYS A 302 1.97 19.91 18.80
C LYS A 302 2.18 18.46 19.27
N GLY A 303 1.25 17.92 20.05
CA GLY A 303 1.28 16.55 20.54
C GLY A 303 0.66 15.50 19.59
N THR A 304 0.24 15.90 18.39
CA THR A 304 -0.38 15.02 17.39
C THR A 304 0.65 14.63 16.32
N ASN A 305 0.83 13.33 16.08
CA ASN A 305 1.64 12.87 14.96
C ASN A 305 0.81 12.82 13.67
N TRP A 306 0.87 13.91 12.90
CA TRP A 306 0.11 14.07 11.65
C TRP A 306 0.36 12.98 10.61
N LYS A 307 1.52 12.30 10.64
CA LYS A 307 1.81 11.17 9.74
C LYS A 307 0.88 9.97 9.96
N ASN A 308 0.24 9.87 11.12
CA ASN A 308 -0.71 8.82 11.45
C ASN A 308 -2.17 9.20 11.10
N ILE A 309 -2.41 10.44 10.68
CA ILE A 309 -3.74 10.91 10.29
C ILE A 309 -3.97 10.56 8.82
N PRO A 310 -5.14 10.00 8.47
CA PRO A 310 -5.48 9.80 7.06
C PRO A 310 -5.47 11.15 6.31
N PRO A 311 -4.78 11.29 5.17
CA PRO A 311 -4.64 12.59 4.51
C PRO A 311 -5.96 13.26 4.13
N PHE A 312 -7.00 12.50 3.79
CA PHE A 312 -8.32 13.06 3.49
C PHE A 312 -8.94 13.76 4.72
N LEU A 313 -8.70 13.24 5.92
CA LEU A 313 -9.11 13.88 7.17
C LEU A 313 -8.22 15.09 7.46
N GLU A 314 -6.90 14.95 7.32
CA GLU A 314 -5.97 16.07 7.52
C GLU A 314 -6.33 17.28 6.65
N VAL A 315 -6.54 17.08 5.35
CA VAL A 315 -6.94 18.14 4.41
C VAL A 315 -8.30 18.74 4.78
N TYR A 316 -9.25 17.92 5.22
CA TYR A 316 -10.55 18.40 5.68
C TYR A 316 -10.43 19.29 6.93
N LEU A 317 -9.67 18.84 7.94
CA LEU A 317 -9.46 19.62 9.17
C LEU A 317 -8.66 20.90 8.88
N MET A 318 -7.64 20.85 8.03
CA MET A 318 -6.90 22.03 7.57
C MET A 318 -7.80 23.07 6.91
N LYS A 319 -8.75 22.65 6.07
CA LYS A 319 -9.74 23.56 5.48
C LYS A 319 -10.60 24.26 6.54
N ILE A 320 -10.92 23.57 7.64
CA ILE A 320 -11.70 24.13 8.75
C ILE A 320 -10.90 25.16 9.54
N TRP A 321 -9.58 24.95 9.68
CA TRP A 321 -8.68 25.84 10.41
C TRP A 321 -8.37 27.12 9.63
N GLY A 322 -8.25 27.06 8.29
CA GLY A 322 -7.82 28.20 7.48
C GLY A 322 -6.46 28.76 7.96
N ASP A 323 -6.37 30.08 8.11
CA ASP A 323 -5.15 30.77 8.58
C ASP A 323 -4.96 30.75 10.11
N GLN A 324 -5.79 30.04 10.87
CA GLN A 324 -5.85 30.15 12.33
C GLN A 324 -4.79 29.32 13.09
N ILE A 325 -3.89 28.63 12.39
CA ILE A 325 -2.77 27.92 13.04
C ILE A 325 -1.60 28.88 13.25
N PRO A 326 -0.95 28.92 14.43
CA PRO A 326 0.35 29.55 14.57
C PRO A 326 1.33 28.95 13.57
N LYS A 327 2.11 29.80 12.89
CA LYS A 327 3.21 29.38 12.01
C LYS A 327 4.31 28.68 12.81
N THR A 328 4.07 27.50 13.33
CA THR A 328 5.10 26.57 13.77
C THR A 328 5.57 25.84 12.54
N GLU A 329 6.83 26.07 12.18
CA GLU A 329 7.66 25.41 11.16
C GLU A 329 6.91 24.44 10.23
N GLN A 330 6.69 24.91 9.00
CA GLN A 330 6.33 24.15 7.80
C GLN A 330 5.99 22.68 8.07
N VAL A 331 4.70 22.43 8.31
CA VAL A 331 4.10 21.15 7.94
C VAL A 331 4.59 20.87 6.52
N HIS A 332 5.33 19.78 6.34
CA HIS A 332 5.74 19.32 5.03
C HIS A 332 4.48 19.14 4.19
N THR A 333 4.12 20.14 3.39
CA THR A 333 3.38 19.90 2.16
C THR A 333 4.30 19.05 1.30
N PRO A 334 4.01 17.76 1.04
CA PRO A 334 4.76 17.03 0.06
C PRO A 334 4.62 17.76 -1.29
N SER A 335 5.73 18.24 -1.84
CA SER A 335 5.75 18.74 -3.21
C SER A 335 5.61 17.55 -4.14
N PHE A 336 4.40 17.29 -4.62
CA PHE A 336 4.18 16.37 -5.71
C PHE A 336 4.28 17.14 -7.02
N ASP A 337 5.29 16.82 -7.81
CA ASP A 337 5.45 17.31 -9.17
C ASP A 337 4.49 16.49 -10.06
N PHE A 338 3.28 17.03 -10.27
CA PHE A 338 2.26 16.41 -11.11
C PHE A 338 2.56 16.69 -12.58
N THR A 339 3.44 15.88 -13.17
CA THR A 339 3.40 15.68 -14.63
C THR A 339 2.54 14.46 -14.90
N GLU A 340 1.27 14.68 -15.22
CA GLU A 340 0.41 13.66 -15.81
C GLU A 340 1.06 13.16 -17.11
N PRO A 341 1.31 11.86 -17.30
CA PRO A 341 1.58 11.34 -18.63
C PRO A 341 0.32 11.51 -19.47
N SER A 342 0.42 12.30 -20.53
CA SER A 342 -0.67 12.51 -21.49
C SER A 342 -1.17 11.17 -22.03
N VAL A 343 -2.46 10.94 -21.87
CA VAL A 343 -3.18 9.78 -22.41
C VAL A 343 -3.44 10.01 -23.90
N GLU A 344 -2.41 9.96 -24.73
CA GLU A 344 -2.55 9.91 -26.18
C GLU A 344 -1.46 9.04 -26.82
N THR A 345 -1.45 7.72 -26.60
CA THR A 345 -0.96 6.76 -27.63
C THR A 345 -1.26 5.28 -27.34
N ILE A 346 -2.51 4.88 -27.04
CA ILE A 346 -2.87 3.45 -27.24
C ILE A 346 -4.30 3.33 -27.74
N LEU A 347 -4.52 3.67 -29.00
CA LEU A 347 -5.62 3.13 -29.80
C LEU A 347 -5.10 2.93 -31.23
N ASP A 348 -4.77 1.69 -31.58
CA ASP A 348 -5.26 1.14 -32.84
C ASP A 348 -5.28 -0.40 -32.79
N PRO A 349 -6.47 -1.03 -32.70
CA PRO A 349 -6.66 -2.41 -33.05
C PRO A 349 -7.34 -2.46 -34.42
N GLN A 350 -6.62 -2.78 -35.50
CA GLN A 350 -7.11 -3.58 -36.64
C GLN A 350 -6.15 -3.51 -37.84
N THR A 351 -5.58 -4.65 -38.21
CA THR A 351 -5.95 -5.40 -39.43
C THR A 351 -4.96 -6.57 -39.64
N SER A 352 -5.50 -7.78 -39.69
CA SER A 352 -4.90 -8.92 -40.42
C SER A 352 -5.64 -9.05 -41.76
N PRO A 353 -5.25 -9.95 -42.67
CA PRO A 353 -3.94 -10.21 -43.26
C PRO A 353 -4.01 -10.14 -44.80
N THR A 354 -2.87 -10.10 -45.51
CA THR A 354 -2.81 -10.59 -46.90
C THR A 354 -1.39 -11.04 -47.27
N ASN A 355 -1.24 -12.35 -47.50
CA ASN A 355 -0.23 -12.91 -48.40
C ASN A 355 -0.58 -12.55 -49.86
N PRO A 356 0.41 -12.52 -50.76
CA PRO A 356 0.75 -13.73 -51.53
C PRO A 356 2.06 -14.39 -51.11
#